data_AF-A0A7S2LHB4-F1
#
_entry.id   AF-A0A7S2LHB4-F1
#
_cell.length_a   1.000
_cell.length_b   1.000
_cell.length_c   1.000
_cell.angle_alpha   90.00
_cell.angle_beta   90.00
_cell.angle_gamma   90.00
#
_symmetry.space_group_name_H-M   'P 1'
#
loop_
_entity.id
_entity.type
_entity.pdbx_description
1 polymer ?
#
loop_
_entity_poly.entity_id
_entity_poly.type
_entity_poly.pdbx_seq_one_letter_code
_entity_poly.pdbx_strand_id
1 'polypeptide(L)'
;DIPQDDYDNDDDVSSIASDITMDPAISAQNVLFADSAAASPRVRVLLGVSDDADWLSDADCLIRRNLEVFCCSTSASNDDDGSGRCYRRVGIQCVHCSSSSSSSSSSHDDHDDDEDHNNKSLSCKFYKFYPQRVETIYEEVKNFSKHHFPQCPHMPASVRAEFAKLPTMKTTLAVLLKRHYKLGARIVLGLENAGNGNEGVIAREGSVLHLAHLRKDEECYYVA
;
A
#
# COMPACT_ATOMS: atom_id res chain seq x y z
N ASP A 1 20.75 13.03 53.34
CA ASP A 1 20.34 14.21 52.55
C ASP A 1 20.93 14.12 51.16
N ILE A 2 20.13 13.62 50.23
CA ILE A 2 20.43 13.51 48.80
C ILE A 2 19.74 14.70 48.12
N PRO A 3 20.40 15.51 47.28
CA PRO A 3 19.73 16.58 46.56
C PRO A 3 18.81 15.99 45.48
N GLN A 4 17.57 16.47 45.42
CA GLN A 4 16.66 16.24 44.31
C GLN A 4 17.08 17.14 43.15
N ASP A 5 17.44 16.54 42.02
CA ASP A 5 17.57 17.25 40.76
C ASP A 5 16.20 17.26 40.08
N ASP A 6 15.62 18.47 39.98
CA ASP A 6 14.43 18.78 39.22
C ASP A 6 14.76 18.72 37.71
N TYR A 7 14.30 17.66 37.02
CA TYR A 7 14.28 17.61 35.56
C TYR A 7 12.86 17.93 35.06
N ASP A 8 12.55 19.23 35.03
CA ASP A 8 11.45 19.79 34.23
C ASP A 8 12.04 20.37 32.94
N ASN A 9 11.99 19.61 31.83
CA ASN A 9 11.86 20.16 30.47
C ASN A 9 11.75 19.04 29.43
N ASP A 10 10.55 18.78 28.92
CA ASP A 10 10.35 18.05 27.65
C ASP A 10 9.08 18.53 26.92
N ASP A 11 8.69 19.80 27.09
CA ASP A 11 7.65 20.46 26.31
C ASP A 11 8.26 21.49 25.34
N ASP A 12 9.06 21.05 24.37
CA ASP A 12 9.18 21.79 23.11
C ASP A 12 9.66 20.94 21.91
N VAL A 13 8.80 20.02 21.44
CA VAL A 13 8.94 19.43 20.08
C VAL A 13 7.95 20.07 19.11
N SER A 14 7.45 21.27 19.45
CA SER A 14 6.47 22.00 18.64
C SER A 14 7.09 22.84 17.52
N SER A 15 8.41 23.06 17.55
CA SER A 15 9.06 24.11 16.75
C SER A 15 9.77 23.65 15.47
N ILE A 16 9.80 22.34 15.16
CA ILE A 16 10.43 21.81 13.92
C ILE A 16 9.42 21.48 12.80
N ALA A 17 8.12 21.70 13.02
CA ALA A 17 7.07 21.32 12.06
C ALA A 17 6.62 22.46 11.12
N SER A 18 7.33 23.59 11.09
CA SER A 18 6.80 24.80 10.44
C SER A 18 7.26 25.04 9.00
N ASP A 19 8.23 24.29 8.46
CA ASP A 19 8.85 24.63 7.16
C ASP A 19 8.86 23.51 6.09
N ILE A 20 7.92 22.56 6.17
CA ILE A 20 7.62 21.69 5.01
C ILE A 20 6.21 21.99 4.53
N THR A 21 6.02 23.19 3.97
CA THR A 21 4.88 23.48 3.10
C THR A 21 5.13 22.83 1.75
N MET A 22 5.09 21.49 1.70
CA MET A 22 4.96 20.80 0.42
C MET A 22 3.52 20.95 -0.05
N ASP A 23 3.34 21.67 -1.15
CA ASP A 23 2.05 21.76 -1.84
C ASP A 23 1.52 20.33 -2.10
N PRO A 24 0.37 19.95 -1.50
CA PRO A 24 -0.21 18.62 -1.67
C PRO A 24 -0.43 18.24 -3.14
N ALA A 25 -0.66 19.23 -4.02
CA ALA A 25 -0.87 19.00 -5.44
C ALA A 25 0.40 18.54 -6.17
N ILE A 26 1.58 19.01 -5.76
CA ILE A 26 2.87 18.59 -6.34
C ILE A 26 3.20 17.15 -5.90
N SER A 27 2.91 16.81 -4.65
CA SER A 27 3.11 15.45 -4.14
C SER A 27 2.15 14.43 -4.80
N ALA A 28 0.90 14.85 -5.10
CA ALA A 28 -0.11 14.00 -5.71
C ALA A 28 0.19 13.59 -7.17
N GLN A 29 0.91 14.39 -7.95
CA GLN A 29 1.24 14.03 -9.35
C GLN A 29 2.21 12.84 -9.43
N ASN A 30 3.06 12.67 -8.42
CA ASN A 30 4.07 11.61 -8.37
C ASN A 30 3.53 10.28 -7.81
N VAL A 31 2.33 10.27 -7.22
CA VAL A 31 1.69 9.03 -6.77
C VAL A 31 0.79 8.41 -7.84
N LEU A 32 0.48 9.13 -8.92
CA LEU A 32 -0.36 8.63 -10.00
C LEU A 32 0.49 7.96 -11.09
N PHE A 33 0.17 6.71 -11.38
CA PHE A 33 0.78 5.95 -12.47
C PHE A 33 -0.26 5.63 -13.54
N ALA A 34 -0.01 6.05 -14.77
CA ALA A 34 -0.84 5.70 -15.93
C ALA A 34 -0.34 4.41 -16.57
N ASP A 35 -1.09 3.32 -16.41
CA ASP A 35 -0.82 2.05 -17.06
C ASP A 35 -1.23 2.13 -18.55
N SER A 36 -0.31 2.60 -19.39
CA SER A 36 -0.55 2.82 -20.83
C SER A 36 -0.56 1.53 -21.64
N ALA A 37 -0.22 0.39 -21.03
CA ALA A 37 -0.16 -0.91 -21.70
C ALA A 37 -1.52 -1.64 -21.77
N ALA A 38 -2.52 -1.17 -21.02
CA ALA A 38 -3.88 -1.69 -21.07
C ALA A 38 -4.70 -1.00 -22.16
N ALA A 39 -5.68 -1.72 -22.75
CA ALA A 39 -6.59 -1.19 -23.77
C ALA A 39 -7.38 0.06 -23.32
N SER A 40 -7.47 0.29 -22.01
CA SER A 40 -7.89 1.55 -21.40
C SER A 40 -6.83 2.00 -20.38
N PRO A 41 -6.28 3.22 -20.50
CA PRO A 41 -5.27 3.71 -19.58
C PRO A 41 -5.86 3.80 -18.17
N ARG A 42 -5.35 2.97 -17.26
CA ARG A 42 -5.80 2.97 -15.86
C ARG A 42 -4.87 3.86 -15.03
N VAL A 43 -5.46 4.87 -14.39
CA VAL A 43 -4.76 5.65 -13.37
C VAL A 43 -4.75 4.85 -12.06
N ARG A 44 -3.54 4.57 -11.58
CA ARG A 44 -3.29 3.89 -10.30
C ARG A 44 -2.70 4.88 -9.30
N VAL A 45 -3.08 4.75 -8.04
CA VAL A 45 -2.43 5.45 -6.94
C VAL A 45 -1.39 4.50 -6.35
N LEU A 46 -0.12 4.87 -6.37
CA LEU A 46 0.96 4.08 -5.81
C LEU A 46 1.15 4.40 -4.32
N LEU A 47 1.69 3.43 -3.58
CA LEU A 47 2.06 3.65 -2.19
C LEU A 47 3.31 4.54 -2.04
N GLY A 48 4.19 4.50 -3.04
CA GLY A 48 5.39 5.32 -3.09
C GLY A 48 5.06 6.81 -3.24
N VAL A 49 5.84 7.67 -2.58
CA VAL A 49 5.71 9.12 -2.62
C VAL A 49 7.02 9.78 -3.06
N SER A 50 6.96 11.04 -3.50
CA SER A 50 8.08 11.73 -4.17
C SER A 50 9.36 11.86 -3.34
N ASP A 51 9.21 11.95 -2.04
CA ASP A 51 10.25 12.14 -1.04
C ASP A 51 10.77 10.81 -0.44
N ASP A 52 10.28 9.65 -0.92
CA ASP A 52 10.75 8.34 -0.45
C ASP A 52 12.27 8.20 -0.51
N ALA A 53 12.94 8.72 -1.54
CA ALA A 53 14.39 8.61 -1.72
C ALA A 53 15.21 9.32 -0.63
N ASP A 54 14.63 10.31 0.05
CA ASP A 54 15.28 11.08 1.11
C ASP A 54 15.20 10.34 2.46
N TRP A 55 14.19 9.49 2.65
CA TRP A 55 13.89 8.86 3.93
C TRP A 55 14.08 7.34 3.94
N LEU A 56 14.02 6.69 2.78
CA LEU A 56 13.99 5.23 2.64
C LEU A 56 15.23 4.67 1.94
N SER A 57 15.41 3.36 2.05
CA SER A 57 16.39 2.65 1.23
C SER A 57 15.88 2.52 -0.21
N ASP A 58 16.80 2.38 -1.17
CA ASP A 58 16.42 2.15 -2.57
C ASP A 58 15.55 0.89 -2.71
N ALA A 59 15.77 -0.12 -1.87
CA ALA A 59 14.96 -1.34 -1.83
C ALA A 59 13.52 -1.05 -1.38
N ASP A 60 13.34 -0.24 -0.33
CA ASP A 60 12.01 0.18 0.14
C ASP A 60 11.30 1.06 -0.89
N CYS A 61 12.01 2.00 -1.53
CA CYS A 61 11.50 2.81 -2.64
C CYS A 61 11.01 1.91 -3.79
N LEU A 62 11.82 0.90 -4.16
CA LEU A 62 11.49 -0.06 -5.21
C LEU A 62 10.25 -0.88 -4.84
N ILE A 63 10.12 -1.33 -3.60
CA ILE A 63 8.93 -2.07 -3.14
C ILE A 63 7.69 -1.17 -3.21
N ARG A 64 7.75 0.04 -2.65
CA ARG A 64 6.61 0.96 -2.55
C ARG A 64 6.10 1.43 -3.92
N ARG A 65 6.98 1.65 -4.90
CA ARG A 65 6.56 2.02 -6.27
C ARG A 65 5.93 0.87 -7.07
N ASN A 66 5.99 -0.36 -6.55
CA ASN A 66 5.35 -1.55 -7.13
C ASN A 66 4.10 -1.99 -6.35
N LEU A 67 3.61 -1.15 -5.44
CA LEU A 67 2.37 -1.35 -4.70
C LEU A 67 1.35 -0.28 -5.07
N GLU A 68 0.16 -0.71 -5.48
CA GLU A 68 -1.02 0.13 -5.68
C GLU A 68 -1.82 0.22 -4.39
N VAL A 69 -2.36 1.40 -4.12
CA VAL A 69 -3.35 1.70 -3.10
C VAL A 69 -4.69 1.93 -3.79
N PHE A 70 -5.76 1.28 -3.33
CA PHE A 70 -7.08 1.35 -3.95
C PHE A 70 -8.19 1.33 -2.89
N CYS A 71 -9.37 1.83 -3.24
CA CYS A 71 -10.58 1.66 -2.44
C CYS A 71 -11.33 0.39 -2.87
N CYS A 72 -11.75 -0.45 -1.92
CA CYS A 72 -12.61 -1.61 -2.21
C CYS A 72 -13.97 -1.11 -2.69
N SER A 73 -14.30 -1.35 -3.96
CA SER A 73 -15.49 -0.81 -4.65
C SER A 73 -16.76 -1.65 -4.42
N THR A 74 -16.63 -2.95 -4.14
CA THR A 74 -17.77 -3.86 -4.16
C THR A 74 -18.22 -4.24 -2.75
N SER A 75 -19.49 -3.94 -2.47
CA SER A 75 -20.28 -4.59 -1.41
C SER A 75 -20.77 -5.99 -1.81
N ALA A 76 -20.64 -6.34 -3.10
CA ALA A 76 -21.10 -7.58 -3.70
C ALA A 76 -19.93 -8.47 -4.17
N SER A 77 -19.71 -9.56 -3.42
CA SER A 77 -19.29 -10.90 -3.84
C SER A 77 -17.85 -11.14 -4.37
N ASN A 78 -17.24 -12.21 -3.81
CA ASN A 78 -16.10 -13.01 -4.30
C ASN A 78 -14.66 -12.66 -3.85
N ASP A 79 -14.44 -11.62 -3.04
CA ASP A 79 -13.20 -11.53 -2.27
C ASP A 79 -13.36 -12.43 -1.02
N ASP A 80 -12.45 -13.41 -0.88
CA ASP A 80 -12.42 -14.60 0.01
C ASP A 80 -12.55 -14.34 1.53
N ASP A 81 -12.88 -13.13 1.98
CA ASP A 81 -13.13 -12.83 3.40
C ASP A 81 -14.61 -13.06 3.81
N GLY A 82 -15.50 -13.39 2.86
CA GLY A 82 -16.89 -13.82 3.13
C GLY A 82 -17.79 -12.85 3.91
N SER A 83 -17.27 -11.68 4.29
CA SER A 83 -17.80 -10.89 5.40
C SER A 83 -18.30 -9.49 4.99
N GLY A 84 -18.11 -9.10 3.73
CA GLY A 84 -18.34 -7.71 3.28
C GLY A 84 -17.46 -6.67 3.98
N ARG A 85 -16.47 -7.09 4.79
CA ARG A 85 -15.65 -6.20 5.63
C ARG A 85 -14.67 -5.34 4.84
N CYS A 86 -14.43 -5.56 3.55
CA CYS A 86 -13.55 -4.70 2.75
C CYS A 86 -14.25 -3.44 2.23
N TYR A 87 -15.59 -3.40 2.17
CA TYR A 87 -16.32 -2.34 1.46
C TYR A 87 -15.94 -0.96 2.00
N ARG A 88 -15.56 -0.05 1.09
CA ARG A 88 -15.07 1.31 1.39
C ARG A 88 -13.77 1.39 2.21
N ARG A 89 -13.08 0.27 2.42
CA ARG A 89 -11.73 0.25 2.98
C ARG A 89 -10.68 0.38 1.90
N VAL A 90 -9.51 0.81 2.33
CA VAL A 90 -8.31 0.90 1.51
C VAL A 90 -7.61 -0.45 1.50
N GLY A 91 -7.37 -0.96 0.31
CA GLY A 91 -6.51 -2.10 0.05
C GLY A 91 -5.18 -1.67 -0.54
N ILE A 92 -4.16 -2.50 -0.34
CA ILE A 92 -2.84 -2.35 -0.94
C ILE A 92 -2.51 -3.65 -1.67
N GLN A 93 -2.01 -3.56 -2.90
CA GLN A 93 -1.72 -4.74 -3.72
C GLN A 93 -0.54 -4.56 -4.66
N CYS A 94 0.04 -5.69 -5.10
CA CYS A 94 1.05 -5.74 -6.15
C CYS A 94 0.47 -5.26 -7.49
N VAL A 95 1.09 -4.26 -8.10
CA VAL A 95 0.68 -3.74 -9.41
C VAL A 95 0.68 -4.84 -10.48
N HIS A 96 1.63 -5.77 -10.43
CA HIS A 96 1.81 -6.83 -11.43
C HIS A 96 0.79 -7.96 -11.29
N CYS A 97 0.24 -8.16 -10.10
CA CYS A 97 -0.77 -9.20 -9.85
C CYS A 97 -2.19 -8.65 -10.04
N SER A 98 -2.39 -7.34 -9.83
CA SER A 98 -3.69 -6.68 -10.00
C SER A 98 -4.26 -6.80 -11.42
N SER A 99 -3.39 -6.91 -12.43
CA SER A 99 -3.76 -7.00 -13.84
C SER A 99 -3.99 -8.44 -14.32
N SER A 100 -3.60 -9.43 -13.52
CA SER A 100 -3.61 -10.85 -13.89
C SER A 100 -4.80 -11.62 -13.30
N SER A 101 -5.73 -10.92 -12.64
CA SER A 101 -6.89 -11.49 -11.93
C SER A 101 -7.99 -12.05 -12.84
N SER A 102 -7.74 -12.20 -14.14
CA SER A 102 -8.65 -12.88 -15.08
C SER A 102 -8.49 -14.41 -15.12
N SER A 103 -7.68 -15.03 -14.25
CA SER A 103 -7.66 -16.50 -14.16
C SER A 103 -7.15 -17.04 -12.82
N SER A 104 -8.04 -17.77 -12.13
CA SER A 104 -7.85 -18.66 -10.96
C SER A 104 -7.65 -18.02 -9.58
N SER A 105 -8.78 -17.67 -8.97
CA SER A 105 -9.04 -17.75 -7.53
C SER A 105 -8.74 -19.16 -7.02
N SER A 106 -7.83 -19.30 -6.05
CA SER A 106 -7.67 -20.50 -5.24
C SER A 106 -7.96 -20.13 -3.78
N SER A 107 -9.16 -20.47 -3.34
CA SER A 107 -9.60 -20.47 -1.95
C SER A 107 -8.77 -21.43 -1.11
N HIS A 108 -8.58 -21.08 0.16
CA HIS A 108 -8.00 -21.93 1.18
C HIS A 108 -9.17 -22.62 1.91
N ASP A 109 -9.66 -23.74 1.38
CA ASP A 109 -10.33 -24.74 2.22
C ASP A 109 -9.26 -25.77 2.57
N ASP A 110 -8.87 -25.79 3.84
CA ASP A 110 -8.03 -26.84 4.41
C ASP A 110 -8.80 -28.17 4.37
N HIS A 111 -8.64 -28.92 3.28
CA HIS A 111 -8.84 -30.36 3.28
C HIS A 111 -7.71 -31.03 2.49
N ASP A 112 -6.87 -31.73 3.26
CA ASP A 112 -5.93 -32.73 2.78
C ASP A 112 -6.63 -33.77 1.88
N ASP A 113 -5.82 -34.35 0.99
CA ASP A 113 -6.07 -35.47 0.08
C ASP A 113 -6.70 -35.12 -1.30
N ASP A 114 -5.84 -34.84 -2.29
CA ASP A 114 -5.89 -35.58 -3.57
C ASP A 114 -4.67 -35.27 -4.46
N GLU A 115 -3.98 -36.35 -4.85
CA GLU A 115 -2.90 -36.36 -5.82
C GLU A 115 -3.41 -36.07 -7.25
N ASP A 116 -2.55 -35.46 -8.05
CA ASP A 116 -2.56 -35.42 -9.52
C ASP A 116 -3.53 -34.45 -10.21
N HIS A 117 -3.05 -33.23 -10.50
CA HIS A 117 -3.22 -32.58 -11.81
C HIS A 117 -2.17 -31.47 -12.03
N ASN A 118 -1.29 -31.72 -13.01
CA ASN A 118 -0.11 -30.97 -13.42
C ASN A 118 -0.38 -29.59 -14.06
N ASN A 119 -1.25 -28.77 -13.48
CA ASN A 119 -1.41 -27.36 -13.87
C ASN A 119 -1.37 -26.49 -12.61
N LYS A 120 -0.16 -26.33 -12.06
CA LYS A 120 0.11 -25.49 -10.90
C LYS A 120 -0.14 -24.04 -11.29
N SER A 121 -1.39 -23.60 -11.22
CA SER A 121 -1.71 -22.17 -11.18
C SER A 121 -0.80 -21.58 -10.11
N LEU A 122 0.09 -20.68 -10.53
CA LEU A 122 1.05 -20.01 -9.66
C LEU A 122 0.26 -19.07 -8.76
N SER A 123 -0.42 -19.65 -7.77
CA SER A 123 -1.26 -18.92 -6.82
C SER A 123 -0.38 -17.92 -6.10
N CYS A 124 -0.67 -16.65 -6.35
CA CYS A 124 0.13 -15.56 -5.87
C CYS A 124 -0.32 -15.22 -4.45
N LYS A 125 0.32 -15.77 -3.41
CA LYS A 125 -0.03 -15.47 -2.02
C LYS A 125 0.49 -14.09 -1.60
N PHE A 126 -0.17 -13.48 -0.61
CA PHE A 126 0.21 -12.19 -0.01
C PHE A 126 0.35 -11.00 -0.98
N TYR A 127 -0.24 -11.09 -2.18
CA TYR A 127 -0.16 -10.03 -3.18
C TYR A 127 -1.05 -8.82 -2.88
N LYS A 128 -2.07 -9.00 -2.03
CA LYS A 128 -3.08 -8.02 -1.66
C LYS A 128 -3.32 -8.13 -0.14
N PHE A 129 -3.48 -7.00 0.53
CA PHE A 129 -3.80 -6.92 1.94
C PHE A 129 -4.61 -5.65 2.26
N TYR A 130 -5.34 -5.68 3.37
CA TYR A 130 -6.19 -4.58 3.84
C TYR A 130 -5.73 -4.14 5.22
N PRO A 131 -4.93 -3.07 5.34
CA PRO A 131 -4.41 -2.64 6.63
C PRO A 131 -5.55 -2.33 7.61
N GLN A 132 -5.35 -2.74 8.87
CA GLN A 132 -6.30 -2.45 9.95
C GLN A 132 -6.16 -1.02 10.46
N ARG A 133 -4.93 -0.49 10.40
CA ARG A 133 -4.62 0.88 10.77
C ARG A 133 -3.52 1.44 9.87
N VAL A 134 -3.47 2.75 9.71
CA VAL A 134 -2.39 3.44 8.98
C VAL A 134 -1.03 3.13 9.62
N GLU A 135 -0.99 2.96 10.95
CA GLU A 135 0.23 2.60 11.68
C GLU A 135 0.83 1.26 11.27
N THR A 136 0.04 0.31 10.76
CA THR A 136 0.50 -1.05 10.45
C THR A 136 0.98 -1.22 9.01
N ILE A 137 0.85 -0.19 8.17
CA ILE A 137 1.19 -0.29 6.73
C ILE A 137 2.64 -0.70 6.54
N TYR A 138 3.57 -0.21 7.36
CA TYR A 138 4.98 -0.58 7.26
C TYR A 138 5.19 -2.09 7.50
N GLU A 139 4.58 -2.65 8.55
CA GLU A 139 4.68 -4.08 8.86
C GLU A 139 4.07 -4.94 7.75
N GLU A 140 2.91 -4.56 7.22
CA GLU A 140 2.26 -5.25 6.11
C GLU A 140 3.13 -5.24 4.84
N VAL A 141 3.72 -4.08 4.51
CA VAL A 141 4.63 -3.95 3.36
C VAL A 141 5.92 -4.76 3.56
N LYS A 142 6.40 -4.84 4.80
CA LYS A 142 7.54 -5.71 5.14
C LYS A 142 7.18 -7.20 5.02
N ASN A 143 5.95 -7.58 5.31
CA ASN A 143 5.49 -8.94 5.07
C ASN A 143 5.37 -9.24 3.58
N PHE A 144 4.82 -8.30 2.80
CA PHE A 144 4.77 -8.36 1.34
C PHE A 144 6.17 -8.52 0.73
N SER A 145 7.14 -7.71 1.16
CA SER A 145 8.50 -7.72 0.62
C SER A 145 9.25 -9.03 0.88
N LYS A 146 8.89 -9.74 1.95
CA LYS A 146 9.46 -11.05 2.29
C LYS A 146 8.81 -12.20 1.55
N HIS A 147 7.48 -12.24 1.53
CA HIS A 147 6.72 -13.42 1.13
C HIS A 147 6.24 -13.38 -0.31
N HIS A 148 6.02 -12.19 -0.86
CA HIS A 148 5.48 -12.03 -2.20
C HIS A 148 6.52 -11.49 -3.17
N PHE A 149 7.11 -10.32 -2.88
CA PHE A 149 7.90 -9.57 -3.87
C PHE A 149 9.01 -10.38 -4.57
N PRO A 150 9.80 -11.22 -3.88
CA PRO A 150 10.87 -12.01 -4.51
C PRO A 150 10.35 -13.20 -5.34
N GLN A 151 9.13 -13.66 -5.04
CA GLN A 151 8.53 -14.87 -5.61
C GLN A 151 7.39 -14.55 -6.60
N CYS A 152 7.09 -13.27 -6.81
CA CYS A 152 5.97 -12.83 -7.63
C CYS A 152 6.13 -13.36 -9.08
N PRO A 153 5.23 -14.23 -9.56
CA PRO A 153 5.32 -14.83 -10.88
C PRO A 153 5.13 -13.80 -11.99
N HIS A 154 4.36 -12.75 -11.72
CA HIS A 154 4.06 -11.66 -12.65
C HIS A 154 5.09 -10.52 -12.64
N MET A 155 6.11 -10.58 -11.77
CA MET A 155 7.10 -9.51 -11.66
C MET A 155 7.93 -9.38 -12.95
N PRO A 156 8.04 -8.20 -13.57
CA PRO A 156 8.89 -7.99 -14.74
C PRO A 156 10.36 -8.32 -14.45
N ALA A 157 11.06 -8.88 -15.44
CA ALA A 157 12.47 -9.26 -15.30
C ALA A 157 13.38 -8.07 -14.93
N SER A 158 13.07 -6.87 -15.45
CA SER A 158 13.78 -5.63 -15.12
C SER A 158 13.68 -5.29 -13.63
N VAL A 159 12.49 -5.36 -13.05
CA VAL A 159 12.25 -5.07 -11.62
C VAL A 159 12.93 -6.10 -10.74
N ARG A 160 12.89 -7.40 -11.09
CA ARG A 160 13.63 -8.45 -10.37
C ARG A 160 15.13 -8.21 -10.39
N ALA A 161 15.67 -7.86 -11.56
CA ALA A 161 17.10 -7.61 -11.75
C ALA A 161 17.56 -6.35 -11.00
N GLU A 162 16.72 -5.33 -10.90
CA GLU A 162 16.98 -4.15 -10.08
C GLU A 162 17.01 -4.52 -8.59
N PHE A 163 15.98 -5.21 -8.08
CA PHE A 163 15.91 -5.62 -6.67
C PHE A 163 17.11 -6.47 -6.25
N ALA A 164 17.55 -7.41 -7.10
CA ALA A 164 18.70 -8.27 -6.83
C ALA A 164 20.03 -7.51 -6.68
N LYS A 165 20.14 -6.28 -7.22
CA LYS A 165 21.35 -5.44 -7.13
C LYS A 165 21.34 -4.53 -5.92
N LEU A 166 20.17 -4.31 -5.31
CA LEU A 166 20.06 -3.37 -4.20
C LEU A 166 20.64 -4.01 -2.93
N PRO A 167 21.51 -3.28 -2.22
CA PRO A 167 21.96 -3.75 -0.92
C PRO A 167 20.75 -3.86 0.00
N THR A 168 20.75 -4.89 0.83
CA THR A 168 19.58 -5.22 1.66
C THR A 168 19.18 -4.06 2.60
N MET A 169 20.08 -3.09 2.89
CA MET A 169 19.79 -1.97 3.82
C MET A 169 20.60 -0.68 3.55
N LYS A 170 19.91 0.47 3.50
CA LYS A 170 20.36 1.71 4.17
C LYS A 170 19.87 1.61 5.63
N THR A 171 20.71 1.90 6.61
CA THR A 171 20.33 1.92 8.03
C THR A 171 19.57 3.19 8.37
N THR A 172 18.34 3.33 7.88
CA THR A 172 17.41 4.29 8.48
C THR A 172 16.85 3.69 9.76
N LEU A 173 16.83 4.47 10.85
CA LEU A 173 16.25 4.02 12.12
C LEU A 173 14.78 3.60 11.89
N ALA A 174 14.40 2.43 12.43
CA ALA A 174 13.06 1.87 12.25
C ALA A 174 11.94 2.84 12.66
N VAL A 175 12.19 3.71 13.63
CA VAL A 175 11.25 4.76 14.06
C VAL A 175 10.99 5.78 12.95
N LEU A 176 12.04 6.22 12.23
CA LEU A 176 11.91 7.16 11.12
C LEU A 176 11.22 6.51 9.93
N LEU A 177 11.52 5.25 9.62
CA LEU A 177 10.84 4.48 8.57
C LEU A 177 9.33 4.42 8.82
N LYS A 178 8.92 4.00 10.02
CA LYS A 178 7.50 3.93 10.40
C LYS A 178 6.83 5.30 10.36
N ARG A 179 7.53 6.35 10.82
CA ARG A 179 7.04 7.73 10.76
C ARG A 179 6.82 8.17 9.32
N HIS A 180 7.76 7.90 8.41
CA HIS A 180 7.65 8.24 6.99
C HIS A 180 6.46 7.55 6.33
N TYR A 181 6.33 6.22 6.51
CA TYR A 181 5.18 5.46 5.99
C TYR A 181 3.85 6.04 6.47
N LYS A 182 3.76 6.39 7.75
CA LYS A 182 2.56 6.99 8.35
C LYS A 182 2.27 8.37 7.79
N LEU A 183 3.27 9.24 7.67
CA LEU A 183 3.08 10.60 7.15
C LEU A 183 2.73 10.59 5.66
N GLY A 184 3.45 9.82 4.83
CA GLY A 184 3.12 9.67 3.41
C GLY A 184 1.70 9.13 3.20
N ALA A 185 1.30 8.12 3.98
CA ALA A 185 -0.06 7.61 3.96
C ALA A 185 -1.11 8.68 4.31
N ARG A 186 -0.92 9.46 5.38
CA ARG A 186 -1.94 10.43 5.84
C ARG A 186 -1.99 11.72 5.04
N ILE A 187 -0.82 12.27 4.76
CA ILE A 187 -0.69 13.62 4.23
C ILE A 187 -0.82 13.58 2.71
N VAL A 188 -0.06 12.68 2.05
CA VAL A 188 -0.01 12.61 0.59
C VAL A 188 -1.18 11.79 0.04
N LEU A 189 -1.38 10.58 0.56
CA LEU A 189 -2.43 9.69 0.06
C LEU A 189 -3.81 9.96 0.68
N GLY A 190 -3.87 10.71 1.78
CA GLY A 190 -5.11 11.03 2.49
C GLY A 190 -5.74 9.83 3.19
N LEU A 191 -4.93 8.89 3.70
CA LEU A 191 -5.40 7.70 4.41
C LEU A 191 -5.70 8.01 5.88
N GLU A 192 -6.83 7.51 6.38
CA GLU A 192 -7.26 7.70 7.76
C GLU A 192 -7.74 6.38 8.37
N ASN A 193 -7.64 6.25 9.70
CA ASN A 193 -8.23 5.09 10.37
C ASN A 193 -9.74 5.28 10.40
N ALA A 194 -10.50 4.22 10.14
CA ALA A 194 -11.95 4.25 10.30
C ALA A 194 -12.34 4.62 11.75
N GLY A 195 -13.35 5.46 11.91
CA GLY A 195 -13.90 5.85 13.21
C GLY A 195 -15.07 4.98 13.65
N ASN A 196 -15.61 5.27 14.85
CA ASN A 196 -16.90 4.75 15.35
C ASN A 196 -17.05 3.22 15.35
N GLY A 197 -16.04 2.50 15.83
CA GLY A 197 -16.11 1.03 15.98
C GLY A 197 -15.92 0.24 14.69
N ASN A 198 -15.67 0.90 13.56
CA ASN A 198 -15.22 0.26 12.33
C ASN A 198 -13.70 0.06 12.37
N GLU A 199 -13.24 -1.10 11.88
CA GLU A 199 -11.82 -1.40 11.72
C GLU A 199 -11.37 -1.13 10.28
N GLY A 200 -10.13 -0.68 10.12
CA GLY A 200 -9.52 -0.50 8.81
C GLY A 200 -9.04 0.91 8.51
N VAL A 201 -8.47 1.02 7.32
CA VAL A 201 -8.05 2.29 6.73
C VAL A 201 -9.07 2.71 5.67
N ILE A 202 -9.40 3.99 5.62
CA ILE A 202 -10.30 4.61 4.65
C ILE A 202 -9.58 5.76 3.94
N ALA A 203 -10.07 6.16 2.76
CA ALA A 203 -9.62 7.37 2.09
C ALA A 203 -10.39 8.57 2.64
N ARG A 204 -9.70 9.64 3.03
CA ARG A 204 -10.31 10.93 3.36
C ARG A 204 -11.01 11.50 2.14
N GLU A 205 -12.18 12.08 2.34
CA GLU A 205 -12.89 12.80 1.28
C GLU A 205 -12.00 13.90 0.65
N GLY A 206 -12.06 14.01 -0.68
CA GLY A 206 -11.23 14.93 -1.46
C GLY A 206 -9.74 14.55 -1.58
N SER A 207 -9.29 13.46 -0.96
CA SER A 207 -7.92 12.95 -1.14
C SER A 207 -7.67 12.48 -2.58
N VAL A 208 -6.38 12.38 -2.96
CA VAL A 208 -5.98 11.81 -4.26
C VAL A 208 -6.58 10.42 -4.49
N LEU A 209 -6.63 9.59 -3.45
CA LEU A 209 -7.20 8.25 -3.54
C LEU A 209 -8.72 8.28 -3.70
N HIS A 210 -9.41 9.14 -2.94
CA HIS A 210 -10.86 9.31 -3.07
C HIS A 210 -11.24 9.82 -4.47
N LEU A 211 -10.52 10.82 -4.99
CA LEU A 211 -10.77 11.38 -6.32
C LEU A 211 -10.45 10.37 -7.43
N ALA A 212 -9.37 9.60 -7.29
CA ALA A 212 -9.01 8.54 -8.24
C ALA A 212 -10.06 7.42 -8.27
N HIS A 213 -10.68 7.12 -7.12
CA HIS A 213 -11.76 6.14 -7.01
C HIS A 213 -13.05 6.62 -7.68
N LEU A 214 -13.49 7.86 -7.40
CA LEU A 214 -14.71 8.42 -8.00
C LEU A 214 -14.66 8.42 -9.54
N ARG A 215 -13.50 8.68 -10.14
CA ARG A 215 -13.32 8.60 -11.60
C ARG A 215 -13.53 7.18 -12.16
N LYS A 216 -13.17 6.15 -11.39
CA LYS A 216 -13.40 4.75 -11.79
C LYS A 216 -14.88 4.38 -11.76
N ASP A 217 -15.64 4.92 -10.81
CA ASP A 217 -17.08 4.68 -10.74
C ASP A 217 -17.83 5.41 -11.87
N GLU A 218 -17.40 6.62 -12.25
CA GLU A 218 -17.97 7.36 -13.38
C GLU A 218 -17.73 6.66 -14.74
N GLU A 219 -16.54 6.08 -14.96
CA GLU A 219 -16.27 5.28 -16.17
C GLU A 219 -17.13 4.01 -16.24
N CYS A 220 -17.50 3.41 -15.11
CA CYS A 220 -18.40 2.25 -15.07
C CYS A 220 -19.86 2.61 -15.45
N TYR A 221 -20.28 3.87 -15.30
CA TYR A 221 -21.64 4.31 -15.64
C TYR A 221 -21.86 4.64 -17.12
N TYR A 222 -20.79 4.83 -17.90
CA TYR A 222 -20.86 5.15 -19.33
C TYR A 222 -20.64 3.95 -20.26
N VAL A 223 -20.57 2.74 -19.72
CA VAL A 223 -20.60 1.49 -20.50
C VAL A 223 -21.92 0.78 -20.25
N ALA A 224 -23.00 1.31 -20.85
CA ALA A 224 -24.30 0.66 -20.97
C ALA A 224 -24.87 0.90 -22.37
#